data_AF-A0A1H2FBM1-F1
#
_entry.id   AF-A0A1H2FBM1-F1
#
_cell.length_a   1.000
_cell.length_b   1.000
_cell.length_c   1.000
_cell.angle_alpha   90.00
_cell.angle_beta   90.00
_cell.angle_gamma   90.00
#
_symmetry.space_group_name_H-M   'P 1'
#
loop_
_entity.id
_entity.type
_entity.pdbx_description
1 polymer ?
#
loop_
_entity_poly.entity_id
_entity_poly.type
_entity_poly.pdbx_seq_one_letter_code
_entity_poly.pdbx_strand_id
1 'polypeptide(L)'
;MEPRGIIIRIKEGHEIILGLPFTLASRICNDDEQRLQRPFDAIEVSVIEKGFQFVLAIDDGQPSPKIIYAPDHFDHFIADTCELEGTTRAAIYGLNSSDAATLLRAFSDWLNHKQAEEFEREIKAGNLTFDEARKIRKEVFDVPSFKDFFAHSFKTDTMPKGKPGKRTVHRQNVIELYALACRIYVENPGIRWSSYYKKGTACHEAVKLRPDLVPRNWGGDDISKGDRLRREAERTLDKGPHSQLTYRKSRGRIS
;
A
#
# COMPACT_ATOMS: atom_id res chain seq x y z
N MET A 1 10.01 -3.33 5.35
CA MET A 1 9.38 -3.87 6.58
C MET A 1 8.08 -3.11 6.75
N GLU A 2 6.95 -3.81 6.74
CA GLU A 2 5.66 -3.20 7.09
C GLU A 2 5.73 -2.75 8.56
N PRO A 3 5.18 -1.58 8.93
CA PRO A 3 5.09 -1.18 10.33
C PRO A 3 4.22 -2.22 11.06
N ARG A 4 4.85 -3.02 11.93
CA ARG A 4 4.17 -3.95 12.82
C ARG A 4 3.62 -3.14 14.00
N GLY A 5 2.31 -3.06 14.11
CA GLY A 5 1.61 -2.44 15.24
C GLY A 5 1.41 -3.37 16.42
N ILE A 6 0.75 -2.88 17.46
CA ILE A 6 0.15 -3.71 18.52
C ILE A 6 -1.34 -3.83 18.27
N ILE A 7 -1.88 -5.03 18.51
CA ILE A 7 -3.32 -5.27 18.49
C ILE A 7 -3.80 -5.16 19.94
N ILE A 8 -4.75 -4.27 20.21
CA ILE A 8 -5.35 -4.09 21.54
C ILE A 8 -6.81 -4.50 21.46
N ARG A 9 -7.20 -5.47 22.28
CA ARG A 9 -8.59 -5.86 22.50
C ARG A 9 -9.15 -5.05 23.66
N ILE A 10 -10.18 -4.28 23.36
CA ILE A 10 -10.94 -3.47 24.30
C ILE A 10 -12.15 -4.30 24.76
N LYS A 11 -12.79 -3.89 25.86
CA LYS A 11 -14.06 -4.47 26.32
C LYS A 11 -15.07 -4.62 25.16
N GLU A 12 -15.87 -5.67 25.23
CA GLU A 12 -16.81 -6.15 24.17
C GLU A 12 -16.14 -6.87 22.98
N GLY A 13 -14.86 -7.19 23.05
CA GLY A 13 -14.17 -7.97 22.00
C GLY A 13 -13.76 -7.15 20.77
N HIS A 14 -13.79 -5.82 20.87
CA HIS A 14 -13.36 -4.93 19.80
C HIS A 14 -11.84 -4.81 19.78
N GLU A 15 -11.24 -4.95 18.60
CA GLU A 15 -9.79 -4.88 18.42
C GLU A 15 -9.40 -3.62 17.65
N ILE A 16 -8.41 -2.91 18.16
CA ILE A 16 -7.76 -1.79 17.47
C ILE A 16 -6.31 -2.18 17.13
N ILE A 17 -5.81 -1.70 16.01
CA ILE A 17 -4.41 -1.87 15.62
C ILE A 17 -3.73 -0.51 15.73
N LEU A 18 -2.77 -0.38 16.65
CA LEU A 18 -1.96 0.83 16.78
C LEU A 18 -0.64 0.63 16.04
N GLY A 19 -0.42 1.41 14.98
CA GLY A 19 0.84 1.43 14.26
C GLY A 19 1.95 2.02 15.13
N LEU A 20 3.02 1.26 15.37
CA LEU A 20 4.14 1.68 16.21
C LEU A 20 5.48 1.35 15.53
N PRO A 21 6.56 2.10 15.80
CA PRO A 21 7.91 1.69 15.43
C PRO A 21 8.23 0.32 16.05
N PHE A 22 8.85 -0.56 15.27
CA PHE A 22 9.13 -1.94 15.68
C PHE A 22 9.90 -2.04 17.01
N THR A 23 10.89 -1.16 17.23
CA THR A 23 11.68 -1.11 18.46
C THR A 23 10.84 -0.80 19.70
N LEU A 24 9.76 -0.02 19.54
CA LEU A 24 8.85 0.32 20.62
C LEU A 24 7.84 -0.81 20.86
N ALA A 25 7.31 -1.40 19.79
CA ALA A 25 6.42 -2.57 19.86
C ALA A 25 7.11 -3.78 20.52
N SER A 26 8.37 -4.04 20.16
CA SER A 26 9.20 -5.11 20.73
C SER A 26 9.45 -4.90 22.24
N ARG A 27 9.77 -3.67 22.65
CA ARG A 27 9.94 -3.32 24.08
C ARG A 27 8.67 -3.51 24.91
N ILE A 28 7.50 -3.19 24.35
CA ILE A 28 6.21 -3.44 25.02
C ILE A 28 6.00 -4.94 25.30
N CYS A 29 6.60 -5.80 24.47
CA CYS A 29 6.50 -7.25 24.59
C CYS A 29 7.69 -7.88 25.33
N ASN A 30 8.54 -7.10 26.02
CA ASN A 30 9.79 -7.59 26.61
C ASN A 30 10.65 -8.40 25.61
N ASP A 31 10.72 -7.94 24.36
CA ASP A 31 11.41 -8.58 23.24
C ASP A 31 10.81 -9.93 22.77
N ASP A 32 9.64 -10.35 23.28
CA ASP A 32 8.87 -11.47 22.72
C ASP A 32 8.02 -11.02 21.51
N GLU A 33 8.63 -11.05 20.34
CA GLU A 33 7.98 -10.65 19.09
C GLU A 33 6.81 -11.56 18.67
N GLN A 34 6.74 -12.81 19.17
CA GLN A 34 5.61 -13.67 18.87
C GLN A 34 4.34 -13.15 19.54
N ARG A 35 4.48 -12.46 20.67
CA ARG A 35 3.37 -11.85 21.40
C ARG A 35 2.66 -10.76 20.59
N LEU A 36 3.36 -10.08 19.68
CA LEU A 36 2.79 -9.07 18.77
C LEU A 36 1.76 -9.64 17.78
N GLN A 37 1.72 -10.96 17.59
CA GLN A 37 0.71 -11.62 16.76
C GLN A 37 -0.61 -11.87 17.49
N ARG A 38 -0.69 -11.57 18.79
CA ARG A 38 -1.88 -11.78 19.62
C ARG A 38 -2.37 -10.44 20.19
N PRO A 39 -3.69 -10.26 20.36
CA PRO A 39 -4.21 -9.06 21.00
C PRO A 39 -3.76 -8.93 22.46
N PHE A 40 -3.52 -7.71 22.90
CA PHE A 40 -3.38 -7.33 24.30
C PHE A 40 -4.73 -6.91 24.87
N ASP A 41 -5.10 -7.41 26.03
CA ASP A 41 -6.33 -6.97 26.69
C ASP A 41 -6.13 -5.60 27.32
N ALA A 42 -7.00 -4.64 27.02
CA ALA A 42 -7.05 -3.37 27.75
C ALA A 42 -7.88 -3.56 29.03
N ILE A 43 -7.22 -3.44 30.19
CA ILE A 43 -7.85 -3.41 31.51
C ILE A 43 -8.62 -2.10 31.68
N GLU A 44 -7.99 -1.01 31.26
CA GLU A 44 -8.54 0.34 31.36
C GLU A 44 -8.28 1.09 30.05
N VAL A 45 -9.30 1.84 29.62
CA VAL A 45 -9.21 2.84 28.56
C VAL A 45 -9.61 4.17 29.17
N SER A 46 -8.86 5.23 28.89
CA SER A 46 -9.21 6.59 29.31
C SER A 46 -8.86 7.61 28.24
N VAL A 47 -9.56 8.74 28.27
CA VAL A 47 -9.34 9.85 27.35
C VAL A 47 -8.54 10.92 28.08
N ILE A 48 -7.44 11.36 27.48
CA ILE A 48 -6.57 12.39 28.02
C ILE A 48 -6.38 13.50 26.99
N GLU A 49 -5.80 14.63 27.40
CA GLU A 49 -5.54 15.76 26.49
C GLU A 49 -4.77 15.35 25.23
N LYS A 50 -3.84 14.39 25.36
CA LYS A 50 -3.01 13.91 24.24
C LYS A 50 -3.64 12.81 23.38
N GLY A 51 -4.84 12.33 23.69
CA GLY A 51 -5.48 11.22 22.97
C GLY A 51 -6.06 10.15 23.89
N PHE A 52 -5.79 8.89 23.58
CA PHE A 52 -6.31 7.74 24.31
C PHE A 52 -5.19 7.05 25.11
N GLN A 53 -5.45 6.71 26.35
CA GLN A 53 -4.54 5.96 27.20
C GLN A 53 -5.10 4.56 27.46
N PHE A 54 -4.24 3.55 27.32
CA PHE A 54 -4.54 2.15 27.57
C PHE A 54 -3.68 1.62 28.71
N VAL A 55 -4.30 0.93 29.65
CA VAL A 55 -3.61 0.04 30.60
C VAL A 55 -3.80 -1.38 30.07
N LEU A 56 -2.73 -2.02 29.62
CA LEU A 56 -2.79 -3.38 29.07
C LEU A 56 -2.65 -4.42 30.18
N ALA A 57 -3.25 -5.59 30.02
CA ALA A 57 -2.95 -6.77 30.81
C ALA A 57 -1.73 -7.49 30.22
N ILE A 58 -0.77 -7.86 31.07
CA ILE A 58 0.23 -8.87 30.73
C ILE A 58 -0.39 -10.28 30.88
N ASP A 59 0.33 -11.30 30.43
CA ASP A 59 -0.19 -12.67 30.29
C ASP A 59 -0.59 -13.33 31.64
N ASP A 60 -0.09 -12.81 32.77
CA ASP A 60 -0.49 -13.23 34.13
C ASP A 60 -1.69 -12.43 34.69
N GLY A 61 -2.28 -11.55 33.87
CA GLY A 61 -3.42 -10.69 34.24
C GLY A 61 -3.04 -9.41 35.01
N GLN A 62 -1.76 -9.18 35.30
CA GLN A 62 -1.31 -7.95 35.95
C GLN A 62 -1.30 -6.76 34.97
N PRO A 63 -1.42 -5.53 35.48
CA PRO A 63 -1.31 -4.34 34.64
C PRO A 63 0.12 -4.13 34.12
N SER A 64 0.22 -3.96 32.81
CA SER A 64 1.40 -3.52 32.07
C SER A 64 1.52 -1.99 32.09
N PRO A 65 2.72 -1.41 31.84
CA PRO A 65 2.89 0.02 31.58
C PRO A 65 1.87 0.60 30.59
N LYS A 66 1.45 1.83 30.89
CA LYS A 66 0.47 2.61 30.12
C LYS A 66 0.97 2.91 28.72
N ILE A 67 0.09 2.75 27.73
CA ILE A 67 0.33 3.16 26.36
C ILE A 67 -0.55 4.35 26.04
N ILE A 68 0.06 5.42 25.53
CA ILE A 68 -0.66 6.60 25.04
C ILE A 68 -0.67 6.54 23.51
N TYR A 69 -1.87 6.47 22.95
CA TYR A 69 -2.13 6.69 21.54
C TYR A 69 -2.50 8.16 21.34
N ALA A 70 -1.63 8.89 20.65
CA ALA A 70 -1.82 10.29 20.32
C ALA A 70 -2.07 10.43 18.81
N PRO A 71 -3.32 10.20 18.34
CA PRO A 71 -3.60 10.31 16.92
C PRO A 71 -3.55 11.76 16.46
N ASP A 72 -3.05 11.94 15.24
CA ASP A 72 -3.20 13.20 14.52
C ASP A 72 -4.70 13.56 14.41
N HIS A 73 -5.03 14.85 14.53
CA HIS A 73 -6.39 15.38 14.48
C HIS A 73 -7.30 15.07 15.68
N PHE A 74 -6.77 14.48 16.76
CA PHE A 74 -7.56 14.25 17.99
C PHE A 74 -8.22 15.52 18.52
N ASP A 75 -7.49 16.63 18.60
CA ASP A 75 -8.02 17.90 19.10
C ASP A 75 -9.18 18.44 18.26
N HIS A 76 -9.14 18.21 16.94
CA HIS A 76 -10.22 18.61 16.04
C HIS A 76 -11.45 17.77 16.29
N PHE A 77 -11.29 16.44 16.43
CA PHE A 77 -12.40 15.56 16.77
C PHE A 77 -13.05 15.94 18.11
N ILE A 78 -12.24 16.26 19.13
CA ILE A 78 -12.77 16.73 20.43
C ILE A 78 -13.53 18.04 20.27
N ALA A 79 -13.03 18.98 19.48
CA ALA A 79 -13.73 20.23 19.20
C ALA A 79 -15.09 20.00 18.51
N ASP A 80 -15.12 19.20 17.43
CA ASP A 80 -16.34 18.83 16.71
C ASP A 80 -17.35 18.13 17.65
N THR A 81 -16.88 17.20 18.48
CA THR A 81 -17.72 16.47 19.45
C THR A 81 -18.31 17.41 20.51
N CYS A 82 -17.50 18.32 21.06
CA CYS A 82 -17.97 19.33 22.00
C CYS A 82 -19.05 20.24 21.40
N GLU A 83 -18.88 20.64 20.15
CA GLU A 83 -19.84 21.50 19.45
C GLU A 83 -21.16 20.78 19.15
N LEU A 84 -21.08 19.54 18.62
CA LEU A 84 -22.26 18.77 18.20
C LEU A 84 -23.11 18.29 19.38
N GLU A 85 -22.46 17.78 20.43
CA GLU A 85 -23.14 17.20 21.60
C GLU A 85 -23.37 18.21 22.73
N GLY A 86 -22.87 19.44 22.58
CA GLY A 86 -22.93 20.48 23.62
C GLY A 86 -22.18 20.09 24.91
N THR A 87 -21.16 19.23 24.81
CA THR A 87 -20.39 18.73 25.95
C THR A 87 -19.09 19.50 26.17
N THR A 88 -18.56 19.47 27.39
CA THR A 88 -17.28 20.12 27.71
C THR A 88 -16.11 19.15 27.54
N ARG A 89 -14.92 19.68 27.22
CA ARG A 89 -13.68 18.88 27.18
C ARG A 89 -13.41 18.15 28.50
N ALA A 90 -13.70 18.80 29.63
CA ALA A 90 -13.53 18.21 30.96
C ALA A 90 -14.42 16.98 31.16
N ALA A 91 -15.65 17.00 30.64
CA ALA A 91 -16.54 15.84 30.67
C ALA A 91 -16.01 14.69 29.81
N ILE A 92 -15.45 15.00 28.62
CA ILE A 92 -14.85 13.99 27.74
C ILE A 92 -13.60 13.35 28.37
N TYR A 93 -12.73 14.14 28.99
CA TYR A 93 -11.54 13.60 29.67
C TYR A 93 -11.87 12.83 30.95
N GLY A 94 -13.09 12.98 31.47
CA GLY A 94 -13.60 12.24 32.62
C GLY A 94 -14.29 10.91 32.26
N LEU A 95 -14.31 10.51 30.99
CA LEU A 95 -15.00 9.29 30.57
C LEU A 95 -14.35 8.03 31.16
N ASN A 96 -15.20 7.10 31.63
CA ASN A 96 -14.77 5.80 32.12
C ASN A 96 -14.38 4.87 30.95
N SER A 97 -13.87 3.67 31.23
CA SER A 97 -13.37 2.77 30.17
C SER A 97 -14.39 2.32 29.13
N SER A 98 -15.68 2.23 29.47
CA SER A 98 -16.70 1.89 28.47
C SER A 98 -16.94 3.07 27.55
N ASP A 99 -17.14 4.26 28.13
CA ASP A 99 -17.44 5.45 27.35
C ASP A 99 -16.23 5.94 26.55
N ALA A 100 -15.02 5.79 27.09
CA ALA A 100 -13.77 6.06 26.38
C ALA A 100 -13.57 5.12 25.19
N ALA A 101 -13.96 3.84 25.33
CA ALA A 101 -13.94 2.89 24.22
C ALA A 101 -14.96 3.27 23.13
N THR A 102 -16.16 3.69 23.52
CA THR A 102 -17.17 4.21 22.59
C THR A 102 -16.65 5.45 21.86
N LEU A 103 -16.03 6.39 22.57
CA LEU A 103 -15.44 7.58 21.97
C LEU A 103 -14.32 7.24 21.00
N LEU A 104 -13.49 6.23 21.30
CA LEU A 104 -12.45 5.77 20.39
C LEU A 104 -13.02 5.20 19.08
N ARG A 105 -14.12 4.45 19.15
CA ARG A 105 -14.82 3.98 17.95
C ARG A 105 -15.35 5.17 17.14
N ALA A 106 -16.01 6.12 17.81
CA ALA A 106 -16.50 7.34 17.17
C ALA A 106 -15.37 8.16 16.52
N PHE A 107 -14.20 8.23 17.16
CA PHE A 107 -13.01 8.87 16.57
C PHE A 107 -12.55 8.17 15.29
N SER A 108 -12.48 6.83 15.31
CA SER A 108 -12.09 6.05 14.12
C SER A 108 -13.05 6.27 12.95
N ASP A 109 -14.35 6.26 13.22
CA ASP A 109 -15.38 6.49 12.21
C ASP A 109 -15.33 7.93 11.67
N TRP A 110 -15.21 8.92 12.55
CA TRP A 110 -15.02 10.32 12.16
C TRP A 110 -13.78 10.50 11.27
N LEU A 111 -12.66 9.86 11.63
CA LEU A 111 -11.42 9.94 10.88
C LEU A 111 -11.56 9.30 9.49
N ASN A 112 -12.27 8.17 9.37
CA ASN A 112 -12.60 7.55 8.09
C ASN A 112 -13.42 8.50 7.21
N HIS A 113 -14.40 9.20 7.78
CA HIS A 113 -15.20 10.21 7.07
C HIS A 113 -14.35 11.39 6.59
N LYS A 114 -13.47 11.96 7.44
CA LYS A 114 -12.57 13.04 7.04
C LYS A 114 -11.58 12.61 5.96
N GLN A 115 -11.06 11.40 6.04
CA GLN A 115 -10.20 10.87 4.98
C GLN A 115 -10.95 10.54 3.69
N ALA A 116 -12.23 10.13 3.76
CA ALA A 116 -13.08 9.99 2.58
C ALA A 116 -13.23 11.32 1.83
N GLU A 117 -13.51 12.41 2.54
CA GLU A 117 -13.61 13.76 1.97
C GLU A 117 -12.30 14.18 1.30
N GLU A 118 -11.18 13.97 1.99
CA GLU A 118 -9.85 14.30 1.48
C GLU A 118 -9.48 13.48 0.24
N PHE A 119 -9.73 12.16 0.27
CA PHE A 119 -9.50 11.29 -0.88
C PHE A 119 -10.36 11.69 -2.07
N GLU A 120 -11.65 11.96 -1.87
CA GLU A 120 -12.53 12.41 -2.93
C GLU A 120 -12.01 13.71 -3.57
N ARG A 121 -11.54 14.66 -2.76
CA ARG A 121 -10.94 15.91 -3.22
C ARG A 121 -9.67 15.67 -4.04
N GLU A 122 -8.71 14.90 -3.52
CA GLU A 122 -7.44 14.62 -4.19
C GLU A 122 -7.63 13.79 -5.48
N ILE A 123 -8.62 12.90 -5.50
CA ILE A 123 -9.01 12.11 -6.68
C ILE A 123 -9.61 13.02 -7.76
N LYS A 124 -10.54 13.92 -7.39
CA LYS A 124 -11.09 14.93 -8.31
C LYS A 124 -10.01 15.88 -8.85
N ALA A 125 -9.00 16.20 -8.03
CA ALA A 125 -7.86 17.01 -8.43
C ALA A 125 -6.84 16.24 -9.31
N GLY A 126 -6.98 14.91 -9.47
CA GLY A 126 -6.04 14.07 -10.23
C GLY A 126 -4.69 13.86 -9.54
N ASN A 127 -4.62 14.09 -8.23
CA ASN A 127 -3.43 13.89 -7.43
C ASN A 127 -3.32 12.47 -6.87
N LEU A 128 -4.46 11.81 -6.69
CA LEU A 128 -4.57 10.48 -6.11
C LEU A 128 -5.43 9.57 -7.01
N THR A 129 -5.08 8.30 -7.09
CA THR A 129 -5.94 7.26 -7.69
C THR A 129 -6.66 6.45 -6.62
N PHE A 130 -7.75 5.77 -6.99
CA PHE A 130 -8.43 4.83 -6.10
C PHE A 130 -7.51 3.69 -5.64
N ASP A 131 -6.60 3.20 -6.48
CA ASP A 131 -5.64 2.16 -6.09
C ASP A 131 -4.59 2.66 -5.09
N GLU A 132 -4.17 3.92 -5.20
CA GLU A 132 -3.29 4.56 -4.22
C GLU A 132 -4.03 4.82 -2.90
N ALA A 133 -5.25 5.35 -2.96
CA ALA A 133 -6.12 5.54 -1.81
C ALA A 133 -6.33 4.23 -1.03
N ARG A 134 -6.59 3.12 -1.73
CA ARG A 134 -6.79 1.80 -1.12
C ARG A 134 -5.55 1.27 -0.39
N LYS A 135 -4.35 1.65 -0.84
CA LYS A 135 -3.09 1.30 -0.15
C LYS A 135 -2.85 2.13 1.10
N ILE A 136 -3.38 3.36 1.15
CA ILE A 136 -3.26 4.25 2.32
C ILE A 136 -4.23 3.80 3.40
N ARG A 137 -5.52 3.65 3.07
CA ARG A 137 -6.54 3.18 4.01
C ARG A 137 -7.71 2.54 3.29
N LYS A 138 -7.94 1.25 3.54
CA LYS A 138 -8.99 0.47 2.86
C LYS A 138 -10.37 0.73 3.43
N GLU A 139 -10.45 1.05 4.72
CA GLU A 139 -11.68 1.26 5.50
C GLU A 139 -12.47 2.47 4.97
N VAL A 140 -11.79 3.42 4.30
CA VAL A 140 -12.43 4.56 3.61
C VAL A 140 -13.39 4.10 2.51
N PHE A 141 -13.15 2.92 1.90
CA PHE A 141 -14.03 2.36 0.86
C PHE A 141 -15.34 1.79 1.42
N ASP A 142 -15.43 1.60 2.73
CA ASP A 142 -16.66 1.18 3.41
C ASP A 142 -17.53 2.38 3.82
N VAL A 143 -17.00 3.61 3.76
CA VAL A 143 -17.75 4.85 4.01
C VAL A 143 -18.78 5.05 2.89
N PRO A 144 -20.09 5.19 3.20
CA PRO A 144 -21.15 5.24 2.19
C PRO A 144 -20.93 6.29 1.08
N SER A 145 -20.55 7.52 1.46
CA SER A 145 -20.31 8.60 0.49
C SER A 145 -19.18 8.27 -0.49
N PHE A 146 -18.06 7.75 0.01
CA PHE A 146 -16.91 7.40 -0.82
C PHE A 146 -17.17 6.16 -1.68
N LYS A 147 -17.93 5.20 -1.15
CA LYS A 147 -18.38 4.01 -1.90
C LYS A 147 -19.24 4.40 -3.09
N ASP A 148 -20.19 5.31 -2.89
CA ASP A 148 -21.05 5.82 -3.96
C ASP A 148 -20.24 6.62 -5.00
N PHE A 149 -19.30 7.44 -4.55
CA PHE A 149 -18.37 8.16 -5.42
C PHE A 149 -17.54 7.20 -6.29
N PHE A 150 -16.91 6.18 -5.69
CA PHE A 150 -16.16 5.15 -6.41
C PHE A 150 -17.03 4.40 -7.43
N ALA A 151 -18.23 3.97 -7.02
CA ALA A 151 -19.15 3.26 -7.89
C ALA A 151 -19.60 4.12 -9.09
N HIS A 152 -19.83 5.42 -8.87
CA HIS A 152 -20.17 6.36 -9.92
C HIS A 152 -19.01 6.58 -10.91
N SER A 153 -17.78 6.80 -10.41
CA SER A 153 -16.59 6.96 -11.25
C SER A 153 -16.31 5.71 -12.10
N PHE A 154 -16.54 4.52 -11.54
CA PHE A 154 -16.39 3.26 -12.26
C PHE A 154 -17.42 3.11 -13.38
N LYS A 155 -18.70 3.39 -13.09
CA LYS A 155 -19.79 3.30 -14.08
C LYS A 155 -19.65 4.30 -15.23
N THR A 156 -19.10 5.48 -14.96
CA THR A 156 -18.96 6.57 -15.95
C THR A 156 -17.63 6.54 -16.72
N ASP A 157 -16.78 5.54 -16.45
CA ASP A 157 -15.40 5.45 -16.99
C ASP A 157 -14.55 6.73 -16.74
N THR A 158 -14.86 7.45 -15.66
CA THR A 158 -14.11 8.65 -15.23
C THR A 158 -13.01 8.31 -14.22
N MET A 159 -12.63 7.04 -14.14
CA MET A 159 -11.59 6.55 -13.23
C MET A 159 -10.27 7.29 -13.48
N PRO A 160 -9.73 8.01 -12.47
CA PRO A 160 -8.47 8.72 -12.63
C PRO A 160 -7.38 7.71 -12.91
N LYS A 161 -6.73 7.87 -14.06
CA LYS A 161 -5.57 7.08 -14.43
C LYS A 161 -4.40 7.61 -13.60
N GLY A 162 -3.67 6.69 -12.96
CA GLY A 162 -2.45 7.07 -12.24
C GLY A 162 -1.57 7.92 -13.12
N LYS A 163 -0.95 8.95 -12.52
CA LYS A 163 0.06 9.76 -13.21
C LYS A 163 1.00 8.76 -13.89
N PRO A 164 1.21 8.86 -15.22
CA PRO A 164 2.09 7.94 -15.92
C PRO A 164 3.40 7.94 -15.13
N GLY A 165 3.74 6.78 -14.55
CA GLY A 165 4.89 6.66 -13.67
C GLY A 165 6.09 7.33 -14.34
N LYS A 166 6.88 8.10 -13.56
CA LYS A 166 8.09 8.79 -14.05
C LYS A 166 8.70 7.95 -15.16
N ARG A 167 8.74 8.48 -16.39
CA ARG A 167 9.34 7.78 -17.54
C ARG A 167 10.58 7.08 -17.02
N THR A 168 10.54 5.76 -16.98
CA THR A 168 11.68 4.98 -16.49
C THR A 168 12.85 5.45 -17.31
N VAL A 169 13.87 6.05 -16.68
CA VAL A 169 15.06 6.51 -17.41
C VAL A 169 15.57 5.29 -18.15
N HIS A 170 15.46 5.33 -19.49
CA HIS A 170 15.80 4.19 -20.31
C HIS A 170 17.26 3.86 -20.04
N ARG A 171 17.52 2.65 -19.52
CA ARG A 171 18.87 2.20 -19.29
C ARG A 171 19.41 1.64 -20.60
N GLN A 172 20.47 2.26 -21.12
CA GLN A 172 21.03 1.95 -22.43
C GLN A 172 21.36 0.45 -22.61
N ASN A 173 21.91 -0.18 -21.57
CA ASN A 173 22.20 -1.61 -21.54
C ASN A 173 20.94 -2.49 -21.67
N VAL A 174 19.80 -2.07 -21.13
CA VAL A 174 18.53 -2.79 -21.27
C VAL A 174 17.93 -2.62 -22.67
N ILE A 175 18.08 -1.44 -23.29
CA ILE A 175 17.70 -1.22 -24.69
C ILE A 175 18.51 -2.13 -25.62
N GLU A 176 19.81 -2.24 -25.40
CA GLU A 176 20.70 -3.07 -26.22
C GLU A 176 20.39 -4.56 -26.10
N LEU A 177 20.12 -5.05 -24.87
CA LEU A 177 19.64 -6.41 -24.65
C LEU A 177 18.31 -6.68 -25.37
N TYR A 178 17.40 -5.72 -25.34
CA TYR A 178 16.12 -5.83 -26.03
C TYR A 178 16.28 -5.84 -27.56
N ALA A 179 17.11 -4.96 -28.11
CA ALA A 179 17.41 -4.93 -29.54
C ALA A 179 18.02 -6.26 -30.03
N LEU A 180 18.91 -6.84 -29.23
CA LEU A 180 19.47 -8.16 -29.49
C LEU A 180 18.39 -9.26 -29.45
N ALA A 181 17.49 -9.24 -28.47
CA ALA A 181 16.36 -10.17 -28.43
C ALA A 181 15.45 -10.04 -29.68
N CYS A 182 15.16 -8.81 -30.12
CA CYS A 182 14.40 -8.57 -31.35
C CYS A 182 15.10 -9.15 -32.58
N ARG A 183 16.42 -8.98 -32.69
CA ARG A 183 17.23 -9.55 -33.77
C ARG A 183 17.19 -11.08 -33.77
N ILE A 184 17.44 -11.71 -32.62
CA ILE A 184 17.39 -13.17 -32.45
C ILE A 184 16.03 -13.71 -32.89
N TYR A 185 14.93 -13.05 -32.48
CA TYR A 185 13.59 -13.45 -32.85
C TYR A 185 13.32 -13.37 -34.36
N VAL A 186 13.91 -12.40 -35.05
CA VAL A 186 13.77 -12.24 -36.51
C VAL A 186 14.60 -13.29 -37.26
N GLU A 187 15.82 -13.52 -36.81
CA GLU A 187 16.81 -14.37 -37.49
C GLU A 187 16.57 -15.88 -37.25
N ASN A 188 15.78 -16.25 -36.24
CA ASN A 188 15.55 -17.65 -35.85
C ASN A 188 14.07 -18.04 -35.96
N PRO A 189 13.61 -18.53 -37.12
CA PRO A 189 12.27 -19.07 -37.28
C PRO A 189 12.05 -20.25 -36.32
N GLY A 190 11.12 -20.10 -35.37
CA GLY A 190 10.78 -21.13 -34.38
C GLY A 190 11.16 -20.79 -32.94
N ILE A 191 12.02 -19.79 -32.70
CA ILE A 191 12.21 -19.23 -31.37
C ILE A 191 10.99 -18.39 -31.01
N ARG A 192 10.43 -18.62 -29.83
CA ARG A 192 9.33 -17.80 -29.32
C ARG A 192 9.88 -16.51 -28.72
N TRP A 193 9.18 -15.41 -28.96
CA TRP A 193 9.49 -14.12 -28.33
C TRP A 193 9.48 -14.26 -26.80
N SER A 194 8.40 -14.83 -26.31
CA SER A 194 8.20 -15.20 -24.92
C SER A 194 7.35 -16.46 -24.84
N SER A 195 7.80 -17.44 -24.09
CA SER A 195 6.98 -18.55 -23.62
C SER A 195 7.21 -18.65 -22.14
N TYR A 196 6.10 -18.70 -21.40
CA TYR A 196 6.00 -18.49 -19.96
C TYR A 196 6.85 -19.47 -19.10
N TYR A 197 7.55 -20.46 -19.69
CA TYR A 197 8.23 -21.52 -18.92
C TYR A 197 9.50 -22.15 -19.53
N LYS A 198 10.21 -21.61 -20.54
CA LYS A 198 11.40 -22.33 -21.08
C LYS A 198 12.61 -21.50 -21.51
N LYS A 199 13.80 -22.09 -21.29
CA LYS A 199 15.04 -21.87 -22.03
C LYS A 199 14.74 -22.01 -23.54
N GLY A 200 15.11 -21.03 -24.36
CA GLY A 200 14.83 -21.01 -25.80
C GLY A 200 13.89 -19.87 -26.26
N THR A 201 13.79 -18.78 -25.49
CA THR A 201 13.14 -17.54 -25.94
C THR A 201 14.17 -16.51 -26.36
N ALA A 202 13.78 -15.60 -27.25
CA ALA A 202 14.70 -14.57 -27.74
C ALA A 202 15.24 -13.67 -26.63
N CYS A 203 14.42 -13.36 -25.61
CA CYS A 203 14.85 -12.59 -24.42
C CYS A 203 15.87 -13.36 -23.57
N HIS A 204 15.70 -14.67 -23.41
CA HIS A 204 16.63 -15.50 -22.66
C HIS A 204 17.97 -15.67 -23.39
N GLU A 205 17.93 -15.88 -24.71
CA GLU A 205 19.15 -15.99 -25.53
C GLU A 205 19.93 -14.67 -25.56
N ALA A 206 19.24 -13.52 -25.61
CA ALA A 206 19.91 -12.22 -25.51
C ALA A 206 20.65 -12.04 -24.18
N VAL A 207 20.04 -12.45 -23.06
CA VAL A 207 20.64 -12.43 -21.72
C VAL A 207 21.87 -13.34 -21.63
N LYS A 208 21.80 -14.54 -22.25
CA LYS A 208 22.93 -15.47 -22.30
C LYS A 208 24.09 -14.97 -23.16
N LEU A 209 23.79 -14.33 -24.29
CA LEU A 209 24.81 -13.83 -25.22
C LEU A 209 25.50 -12.57 -24.70
N ARG A 210 24.79 -11.74 -23.92
CA ARG A 210 25.31 -10.48 -23.35
C ARG A 210 25.05 -10.37 -21.85
N PRO A 211 25.64 -11.25 -21.01
CA PRO A 211 25.48 -11.19 -19.57
C PRO A 211 26.06 -9.90 -18.96
N ASP A 212 27.01 -9.26 -19.64
CA ASP A 212 27.62 -7.98 -19.28
C ASP A 212 26.62 -6.81 -19.28
N LEU A 213 25.59 -6.87 -20.13
CA LEU A 213 24.56 -5.84 -20.21
C LEU A 213 23.46 -6.02 -19.14
N VAL A 214 23.42 -7.16 -18.44
CA VAL A 214 22.37 -7.44 -17.46
C VAL A 214 22.55 -6.58 -16.21
N PRO A 215 21.53 -5.80 -15.80
CA PRO A 215 21.60 -5.02 -14.57
C PRO A 215 21.91 -5.91 -13.35
N ARG A 216 22.90 -5.50 -12.52
CA ARG A 216 23.32 -6.25 -11.33
C ARG A 216 22.17 -6.54 -10.35
N ASN A 217 21.14 -5.69 -10.33
CA ASN A 217 19.97 -5.85 -9.47
C ASN A 217 18.92 -6.84 -10.00
N TRP A 218 19.10 -7.42 -11.19
CA TRP A 218 18.19 -8.44 -11.76
C TRP A 218 18.43 -9.85 -11.20
N GLY A 219 18.84 -9.96 -9.93
CA GLY A 219 19.21 -11.22 -9.28
C GLY A 219 18.33 -12.42 -9.64
N GLY A 220 18.96 -13.60 -9.72
CA GLY A 220 18.36 -14.85 -10.19
C GLY A 220 19.21 -15.53 -11.27
N ASP A 221 18.72 -16.65 -11.79
CA ASP A 221 19.30 -17.36 -12.92
C ASP A 221 18.97 -16.68 -14.27
N ASP A 222 19.54 -17.16 -15.36
CA ASP A 222 19.36 -16.56 -16.70
C ASP A 222 17.92 -16.68 -17.21
N ILE A 223 17.15 -17.64 -16.71
CA ILE A 223 15.72 -17.76 -17.01
C ILE A 223 15.00 -16.57 -16.37
N SER A 224 15.21 -16.33 -15.07
CA SER A 224 14.61 -15.23 -14.32
C SER A 224 14.98 -13.86 -14.91
N LYS A 225 16.22 -13.71 -15.38
CA LYS A 225 16.69 -12.49 -16.06
C LYS A 225 16.02 -12.29 -17.43
N GLY A 226 15.84 -13.36 -18.22
CA GLY A 226 15.11 -13.30 -19.48
C GLY A 226 13.65 -12.87 -19.30
N ASP A 227 12.99 -13.35 -18.25
CA ASP A 227 11.63 -12.92 -17.89
C ASP A 227 11.55 -11.46 -17.45
N ARG A 228 12.56 -10.97 -16.72
CA ARG A 228 12.67 -9.55 -16.37
C ARG A 228 12.81 -8.68 -17.63
N LEU A 229 13.66 -9.08 -18.58
CA LEU A 229 13.80 -8.38 -19.87
C LEU A 229 12.48 -8.32 -20.63
N ARG A 230 11.73 -9.43 -20.69
CA ARG A 230 10.39 -9.47 -21.29
C ARG A 230 9.43 -8.49 -20.63
N ARG A 231 9.34 -8.48 -19.29
CA ARG A 231 8.42 -7.60 -18.57
C ARG A 231 8.77 -6.13 -18.75
N GLU A 232 10.06 -5.79 -18.78
CA GLU A 232 10.52 -4.41 -19.08
C GLU A 232 10.19 -4.00 -20.51
N ALA A 233 10.35 -4.92 -21.47
CA ALA A 233 9.96 -4.69 -22.85
C ALA A 233 8.46 -4.39 -23.00
N GLU A 234 7.59 -5.25 -22.45
CA GLU A 234 6.13 -5.12 -22.51
C GLU A 234 5.63 -3.86 -21.77
N ARG A 235 6.28 -3.47 -20.66
CA ARG A 235 5.87 -2.32 -19.85
C ARG A 235 6.34 -0.98 -20.40
N THR A 236 7.53 -0.93 -20.99
CA THR A 236 8.24 0.34 -21.19
C THR A 236 8.71 0.56 -22.63
N LEU A 237 9.14 -0.49 -23.34
CA LEU A 237 9.74 -0.34 -24.68
C LEU A 237 8.73 -0.56 -25.82
N ASP A 238 7.61 -1.24 -25.56
CA ASP A 238 6.52 -1.39 -26.53
C ASP A 238 5.75 -0.09 -26.83
N LYS A 239 6.04 0.99 -26.08
CA LYS A 239 5.54 2.36 -26.34
C LYS A 239 6.61 3.31 -26.92
N GLY A 240 7.82 2.82 -27.17
CA GLY A 240 8.95 3.59 -27.71
C GLY A 240 9.24 3.31 -29.19
N PRO A 241 10.20 4.03 -29.81
CA PRO A 241 10.56 3.86 -31.23
C PRO A 241 11.08 2.45 -31.55
N HIS A 242 11.55 1.71 -30.54
CA HIS A 242 12.06 0.35 -30.68
C HIS A 242 11.01 -0.75 -30.44
N SER A 243 9.72 -0.40 -30.28
CA SER A 243 8.67 -1.37 -29.92
C SER A 243 8.60 -2.57 -30.87
N GLN A 244 8.17 -3.71 -30.34
CA GLN A 244 7.88 -4.91 -31.13
C GLN A 244 6.81 -4.60 -32.19
N LEU A 245 5.92 -3.63 -31.91
CA LEU A 245 4.91 -3.13 -32.84
C LEU A 245 5.54 -2.37 -34.03
N THR A 246 6.54 -1.51 -33.80
CA THR A 246 7.27 -0.78 -34.85
C THR A 246 8.01 -1.75 -35.77
N TYR A 247 8.68 -2.75 -35.20
CA TYR A 247 9.39 -3.81 -35.94
C TYR A 247 8.46 -4.79 -36.67
N ARG A 248 7.26 -5.07 -36.16
CA ARG A 248 6.24 -5.86 -36.89
C ARG A 248 5.67 -5.09 -38.08
N LYS A 249 5.44 -3.77 -37.93
CA LYS A 249 4.91 -2.90 -38.98
C LYS A 249 5.90 -2.67 -40.13
N SER A 250 7.22 -2.68 -39.90
CA SER A 250 8.21 -2.57 -40.96
C SER A 250 8.25 -3.78 -41.90
N ARG A 251 7.71 -4.93 -41.49
CA ARG A 251 7.57 -6.14 -42.33
C ARG A 251 6.35 -6.07 -43.27
N GLY A 252 5.31 -5.31 -42.92
CA GLY A 252 4.11 -5.14 -43.73
C GLY A 252 4.24 -4.14 -44.88
N ARG A 253 5.44 -3.58 -45.12
CA ARG A 253 5.75 -2.68 -46.24
C ARG A 253 6.67 -3.31 -47.29
N ILE A 254 6.97 -4.60 -47.17
CA ILE A 254 7.60 -5.38 -48.24
C ILE A 254 6.54 -6.36 -48.75
N SER A 255 5.64 -5.83 -49.55
CA SER A 255 4.79 -6.54 -50.51
C SER A 255 4.46 -5.57 -51.62
#